data_AF-A0A355GLT3-F1
#
_entry.id   AF-A0A355GLT3-F1
#
_cell.length_a   1.000
_cell.length_b   1.000
_cell.length_c   1.000
_cell.angle_alpha   90.00
_cell.angle_beta   90.00
_cell.angle_gamma   90.00
#
_symmetry.space_group_name_H-M   'P 1'
#
loop_
_entity.id
_entity.type
_entity.pdbx_description
1 polymer ?
#
loop_
_entity_poly.entity_id
_entity_poly.type
_entity_poly.pdbx_seq_one_letter_code
_entity_poly.pdbx_strand_id
1 'polypeptide(L)'
;LKQIGLATHNYHEAFSSLPPGSIVLLNAAGTTYNGHGWTWHASLLPYLDQGNLYDAIQGPDSSGMGAESGGVDDPKQRLAGQTVLSVFWCPSQPD
;
A
#
# COMPACT_ATOMS: atom_id res chain seq x y z
N LEU A 1 -5.50 1.40 16.86
CA LEU A 1 -4.09 1.84 17.03
C LEU A 1 -3.11 0.72 17.43
N LYS A 2 -3.39 -0.17 18.39
CA LYS A 2 -2.46 -1.26 18.80
C LYS A 2 -1.94 -2.09 17.60
N GLN A 3 -2.84 -2.51 16.71
CA GLN A 3 -2.49 -3.35 15.56
C GLN A 3 -1.59 -2.61 14.54
N ILE A 4 -1.85 -1.31 14.28
CA ILE A 4 -0.99 -0.48 13.43
C ILE A 4 0.41 -0.34 14.04
N GLY A 5 0.50 -0.06 15.34
CA GLY A 5 1.78 0.06 16.03
C GLY A 5 2.62 -1.22 15.96
N LEU A 6 1.98 -2.38 16.15
CA LEU A 6 2.64 -3.68 16.01
C LEU A 6 3.11 -3.94 14.57
N ALA A 7 2.25 -3.70 13.58
CA ALA A 7 2.61 -3.85 12.17
C ALA A 7 3.80 -2.96 11.78
N THR A 8 3.83 -1.71 12.24
CA THR A 8 4.96 -0.80 12.04
C THR A 8 6.23 -1.30 12.72
N HIS A 9 6.12 -1.89 13.91
CA HIS A 9 7.28 -2.48 14.61
C HIS A 9 7.85 -3.67 13.82
N ASN A 10 6.99 -4.55 13.32
CA ASN A 10 7.40 -5.70 12.50
C ASN A 10 8.04 -5.24 11.16
N TYR A 11 7.48 -4.20 10.52
CA TYR A 11 8.10 -3.59 9.34
C TYR A 11 9.50 -3.07 9.67
N HIS A 12 9.65 -2.34 10.78
CA HIS A 12 10.93 -1.79 11.21
C HIS A 12 11.96 -2.88 11.54
N GLU A 13 11.55 -3.99 12.17
CA GLU A 13 12.42 -5.13 12.43
C GLU A 13 12.95 -5.75 11.12
N ALA A 14 12.09 -5.88 10.10
CA ALA A 14 12.46 -6.47 8.81
C ALA A 14 13.32 -5.55 7.93
N PHE A 15 13.04 -4.25 7.93
CA PHE A 15 13.64 -3.30 6.98
C PHE A 15 14.57 -2.26 7.62
N SER A 16 14.75 -2.29 8.95
CA SER A 16 15.53 -1.30 9.72
C SER A 16 15.14 0.15 9.40
N SER A 17 13.88 0.37 9.04
CA SER A 17 13.33 1.66 8.61
C SER A 17 11.83 1.71 8.88
N LEU A 18 11.26 2.91 8.96
CA LEU A 18 9.81 3.09 9.02
C LEU A 18 9.19 2.89 7.63
N PRO A 19 7.91 2.47 7.55
CA PRO A 19 7.22 2.34 6.27
C PRO A 19 7.23 3.68 5.51
N PRO A 20 7.47 3.67 4.20
CA PRO A 20 7.61 4.88 3.40
C PRO A 20 6.30 5.64 3.31
N GLY A 21 6.38 6.97 3.24
CA GLY A 21 5.21 7.83 3.03
C GLY A 21 4.57 7.62 1.66
N SER A 22 5.37 7.33 0.63
CA SER A 22 4.92 6.91 -0.69
C SER A 22 6.00 6.07 -1.40
N ILE A 23 5.58 5.06 -2.16
CA ILE A 23 6.39 4.27 -3.08
C ILE A 23 5.94 4.64 -4.50
N VAL A 24 6.80 5.32 -5.24
CA VAL A 24 6.54 5.78 -6.62
C VAL A 24 7.71 5.38 -7.50
N LEU A 25 7.42 4.89 -8.70
CA LEU A 25 8.39 4.64 -9.75
C LEU A 25 8.23 5.68 -10.86
N LEU A 26 9.36 5.98 -11.49
CA LEU A 26 9.38 6.78 -12.72
C LEU A 26 8.87 5.95 -13.89
N ASN A 27 8.38 6.62 -14.92
CA ASN A 27 8.12 6.02 -16.22
C ASN A 27 9.41 5.40 -16.80
N ALA A 28 9.28 4.58 -17.85
CA ALA A 28 10.43 3.92 -18.48
C ALA A 28 11.52 4.89 -18.97
N ALA A 29 11.15 6.15 -19.25
CA ALA A 29 12.08 7.20 -19.66
C ALA A 29 12.80 7.89 -18.49
N GLY A 30 12.41 7.61 -17.24
CA GLY A 30 13.00 8.23 -16.04
C GLY A 30 12.66 9.71 -15.87
N THR A 31 11.65 10.23 -16.56
CA THR A 31 11.37 11.67 -16.64
C THR A 31 10.17 12.12 -15.82
N THR A 32 9.19 11.25 -15.61
CA THR A 32 7.96 11.56 -14.88
C THR A 32 7.59 10.43 -13.95
N TYR A 33 6.97 10.74 -12.83
CA TYR A 33 6.34 9.73 -11.97
C TYR A 33 5.15 9.10 -12.69
N ASN A 34 4.96 7.79 -12.55
CA ASN A 34 3.79 7.11 -13.13
C ASN A 34 2.49 7.52 -12.44
N GLY A 35 2.52 7.78 -11.12
CA GLY A 35 1.35 8.15 -10.34
C GLY A 35 1.69 8.75 -8.98
N HIS A 36 0.74 8.69 -8.05
CA HIS A 36 0.91 9.19 -6.68
C HIS A 36 1.56 8.18 -5.73
N GLY A 37 1.67 6.92 -6.16
CA GLY A 37 2.29 5.82 -5.42
C GLY A 37 1.42 5.25 -4.31
N TRP A 38 1.92 4.18 -3.70
CA TRP A 38 1.30 3.55 -2.54
C TRP A 38 1.89 4.08 -1.24
N THR A 39 1.03 4.46 -0.30
CA THR A 39 1.45 4.99 1.00
C THR A 39 1.77 3.88 2.00
N TRP A 40 2.26 4.26 3.18
CA TRP A 40 2.62 3.37 4.28
C TRP A 40 1.57 2.29 4.60
N HIS A 41 0.28 2.57 4.40
CA HIS A 41 -0.80 1.59 4.62
C HIS A 41 -0.60 0.31 3.81
N ALA A 42 -0.19 0.43 2.54
CA ALA A 42 0.07 -0.70 1.66
C ALA A 42 1.27 -1.54 2.14
N SER A 43 2.32 -0.87 2.63
CA SER A 43 3.52 -1.51 3.16
C SER A 43 3.25 -2.32 4.44
N LEU A 44 2.19 -1.98 5.19
CA LEU A 44 1.80 -2.70 6.40
C LEU A 44 0.89 -3.90 6.16
N LEU A 45 0.32 -4.07 4.96
CA LEU A 45 -0.65 -5.14 4.67
C LEU A 45 -0.15 -6.55 5.04
N PRO A 46 1.10 -6.97 4.73
CA PRO A 46 1.59 -8.28 5.12
C PRO A 46 1.65 -8.49 6.64
N TYR A 47 1.84 -7.41 7.39
CA TYR A 47 1.93 -7.41 8.85
C TYR A 47 0.57 -7.23 9.55
N LEU A 48 -0.51 -7.14 8.76
CA LEU A 48 -1.89 -7.02 9.20
C LEU A 48 -2.75 -8.22 8.73
N ASP A 49 -2.10 -9.34 8.42
CA ASP A 49 -2.73 -10.53 7.83
C ASP A 49 -3.45 -10.26 6.50
N GLN A 50 -3.03 -9.23 5.76
CA GLN A 50 -3.57 -8.85 4.45
C GLN A 50 -2.61 -9.21 3.30
N GLY A 51 -1.97 -10.38 3.38
CA GLY A 51 -1.03 -10.86 2.35
C GLY A 51 -1.64 -10.92 0.95
N ASN A 52 -2.85 -11.45 0.81
CA ASN A 52 -3.54 -11.50 -0.49
C ASN A 52 -3.79 -10.11 -1.09
N LEU A 53 -4.11 -9.11 -0.25
CA LEU A 53 -4.30 -7.73 -0.70
C LEU A 53 -2.96 -7.10 -1.09
N TYR A 54 -1.89 -7.42 -0.36
CA TYR A 54 -0.53 -7.01 -0.72
C TYR A 54 -0.11 -7.59 -2.08
N ASP A 55 -0.35 -8.86 -2.32
CA ASP A 55 -0.03 -9.51 -3.59
C ASP A 55 -0.87 -8.92 -4.74
N ALA A 56 -2.14 -8.63 -4.49
CA ALA A 56 -3.02 -7.96 -5.44
C ALA A 56 -2.50 -6.59 -5.89
N ILE A 57 -1.91 -5.80 -4.99
CA ILE A 57 -1.32 -4.49 -5.33
C ILE A 57 0.09 -4.59 -5.93
N GLN A 58 0.79 -5.72 -5.82
CA GLN A 58 1.98 -5.96 -6.66
C GLN A 58 1.58 -6.10 -8.13
N GLY A 59 0.38 -6.64 -8.38
CA GLY A 59 -0.22 -6.79 -9.70
C GLY A 59 0.28 -8.00 -10.48
N PRO A 60 -0.53 -8.48 -11.45
CA PRO A 60 -0.23 -9.70 -12.22
C PRO A 60 0.94 -9.53 -13.21
N ASP A 61 1.33 -8.28 -13.49
CA ASP A 61 2.40 -7.92 -14.42
C ASP A 61 3.80 -7.92 -13.78
N SER A 62 3.90 -8.24 -12.48
CA SER A 62 5.15 -8.21 -11.71
C SER A 62 5.84 -6.83 -11.68
N SER A 63 5.14 -5.77 -12.07
CA SER A 63 5.67 -4.39 -12.07
C SER A 63 5.88 -3.85 -10.66
N GLY A 64 5.28 -4.51 -9.66
CA GLY A 64 5.33 -4.11 -8.25
C GLY A 64 4.47 -2.89 -7.94
N MET A 65 4.52 -2.48 -6.67
CA MET A 65 3.93 -1.21 -6.20
C MET A 65 4.73 -0.01 -6.71
N GLY A 66 4.03 1.07 -7.07
CA GLY A 66 4.62 2.35 -7.49
C GLY A 66 4.73 2.50 -9.01
N ALA A 67 4.42 1.45 -9.77
CA ALA A 67 4.38 1.48 -11.23
C ALA A 67 3.02 1.95 -11.80
N GLU A 68 1.99 2.02 -10.96
CA GLU A 68 0.63 2.42 -11.36
C GLU A 68 0.52 3.88 -11.78
N SER A 69 -0.47 4.16 -12.63
CA SER A 69 -0.77 5.50 -13.14
C SER A 69 -1.32 6.46 -12.07
N GLY A 70 -1.68 5.94 -10.90
CA GLY A 70 -2.28 6.68 -9.79
C GLY A 70 -3.74 7.07 -10.00
N GLY A 71 -4.32 6.78 -11.16
CA GLY A 71 -5.73 7.06 -11.47
C GLY A 71 -6.70 6.12 -10.75
N VAL A 72 -7.90 6.61 -10.44
CA VAL A 72 -8.96 5.81 -9.77
C VAL A 72 -9.40 4.59 -10.59
N ASP A 73 -9.15 4.60 -11.89
CA ASP A 73 -9.47 3.50 -12.82
C ASP A 73 -8.35 2.46 -12.93
N ASP A 74 -7.20 2.66 -12.28
CA ASP A 74 -6.11 1.69 -12.30
C ASP A 74 -6.58 0.35 -11.69
N PRO A 75 -6.34 -0.79 -12.37
CA PRO A 75 -6.82 -2.10 -11.89
C PRO A 75 -6.37 -2.43 -10.47
N LYS A 76 -5.16 -2.05 -10.07
CA LYS A 76 -4.62 -2.32 -8.72
C LYS A 76 -5.36 -1.46 -7.68
N GLN A 77 -5.61 -0.18 -7.99
CA GLN A 77 -6.37 0.72 -7.10
C GLN A 77 -7.83 0.31 -6.98
N ARG A 78 -8.48 -0.11 -8.06
CA ARG A 78 -9.86 -0.61 -8.02
C ARG A 78 -10.00 -1.88 -7.20
N LEU A 79 -9.06 -2.82 -7.33
CA LEU A 79 -9.08 -4.06 -6.57
C LEU A 79 -8.82 -3.80 -5.08
N ALA A 80 -7.81 -2.99 -4.75
CA ALA A 80 -7.50 -2.67 -3.37
C ALA A 80 -8.59 -1.85 -2.69
N GLY A 81 -9.17 -0.87 -3.40
CA GLY A 81 -10.21 0.03 -2.89
C GLY A 81 -11.54 -0.66 -2.58
N GLN A 82 -11.74 -1.91 -3.01
CA GLN A 82 -12.92 -2.71 -2.65
C GLN A 82 -12.82 -3.32 -1.25
N THR A 83 -11.63 -3.35 -0.65
CA THR A 83 -11.42 -3.99 0.66
C THR A 83 -11.37 -2.92 1.75
N VAL A 84 -12.37 -2.94 2.64
CA VAL A 84 -12.40 -2.06 3.81
C VAL A 84 -11.67 -2.73 4.97
N LEU A 85 -10.54 -2.13 5.37
CA LEU A 85 -9.77 -2.58 6.53
C LEU A 85 -10.13 -1.74 7.76
N SER A 86 -10.92 -2.31 8.65
CA SER A 86 -11.39 -1.64 9.87
C SER A 86 -10.25 -1.15 10.78
N VAL A 87 -9.06 -1.75 10.66
CA VAL A 87 -7.86 -1.31 11.39
C VAL A 87 -7.46 0.14 11.09
N PHE A 88 -7.77 0.64 9.89
CA PHE A 88 -7.51 2.02 9.46
C PHE A 88 -8.69 2.97 9.71
N TRP A 89 -9.82 2.46 10.19
CA TRP A 89 -10.98 3.27 10.50
C TRP A 89 -10.93 3.74 11.95
N CYS A 90 -11.40 4.97 12.18
CA CYS A 90 -11.57 5.45 13.54
C CYS A 90 -12.78 4.71 14.17
N PRO A 91 -12.65 4.09 15.36
CA PRO A 91 -13.76 3.40 16.01
C PRO A 91 -14.95 4.30 16.35
N SER A 92 -14.76 5.62 16.37
CA SER A 92 -15.81 6.61 16.62
C SER A 92 -16.36 7.23 15.34
N GLN A 93 -15.90 6.80 14.15
CA GLN A 93 -16.47 7.26 12.89
C GLN A 93 -17.82 6.55 12.69
N PRO A 94 -18.94 7.28 12.57
CA PRO A 94 -20.19 6.69 12.13
C PRO A 94 -20.08 6.24 10.67
N ASP A 95 -20.73 5.13 10.34
CA ASP A 95 -20.87 4.63 8.96
C ASP A 95 -21.65 5.62 8.07
#